data_AF-A0A420HUD4-F1
#
_entry.id   AF-A0A420HUD4-F1
#
_cell.length_a   1.000
_cell.length_b   1.000
_cell.length_c   1.000
_cell.angle_alpha   90.00
_cell.angle_beta   90.00
_cell.angle_gamma   90.00
#
_symmetry.space_group_name_H-M   'P 1'
#
loop_
_entity.id
_entity.type
_entity.pdbx_description
1 polymer ?
#
loop_
_entity_poly.entity_id
_entity_poly.type
_entity_poly.pdbx_seq_one_letter_code
_entity_poly.pdbx_strand_id
1 'polypeptide(L)'
;MANQSTDARAKLFNHFSKANSFTEYSKRWDELWKQGFCPWDKGSPNPALIDLLTEQKGLLPQPQKSNRLKALVPGCGKGYDVYLLAAHGYDTFGLEISETALTEARNLEKNVKHTELSQMTDSVKDKGNIEWVAGDFFDIKSLENAGNNGQFDLIYDYTFLCALHPSMRSTWSKRMTELLAPNGRLVCIEFPTYKPHSTGGPPWGLSSEVYEAHLGRPGRELMYDESGLVKDDLGEPECTGLHQIAHFQPKRTHPIGYDKNGEVMDWIGIWAHSV
;
A
#
# COMPACT_ATOMS: atom_id res chain seq x y z
N MET A 1 6.38 -20.13 -11.37
CA MET A 1 5.49 -20.48 -10.23
C MET A 1 6.08 -19.86 -8.97
N ALA A 2 5.73 -18.60 -8.67
CA ALA A 2 6.09 -17.97 -7.39
C ALA A 2 4.97 -18.31 -6.38
N ASN A 3 5.08 -19.51 -5.81
CA ASN A 3 4.17 -19.99 -4.78
C ASN A 3 4.46 -19.21 -3.49
N GLN A 4 3.59 -18.30 -3.06
CA GLN A 4 3.21 -18.42 -1.66
C GLN A 4 2.79 -19.88 -1.55
N SER A 5 3.47 -20.68 -0.71
CA SER A 5 3.16 -22.11 -0.66
C SER A 5 1.65 -22.25 -0.52
N THR A 6 1.04 -23.19 -1.25
CA THR A 6 -0.40 -23.40 -1.21
C THR A 6 -0.91 -23.43 0.23
N ASP A 7 -0.09 -23.97 1.13
CA ASP A 7 -0.23 -23.95 2.59
C ASP A 7 -0.29 -22.56 3.22
N ALA A 8 0.62 -21.63 2.85
CA ALA A 8 0.61 -20.27 3.39
C ALA A 8 -0.69 -19.54 3.04
N ARG A 9 -1.13 -19.70 1.79
CA ARG A 9 -2.37 -19.09 1.30
C ARG A 9 -3.60 -19.72 1.96
N ALA A 10 -3.64 -21.05 2.10
CA ALA A 10 -4.71 -21.74 2.81
C ALA A 10 -4.76 -21.32 4.29
N LYS A 11 -3.61 -21.15 4.94
CA LYS A 11 -3.52 -20.64 6.31
C LYS A 11 -4.07 -19.23 6.43
N LEU A 12 -3.70 -18.32 5.51
CA LEU A 12 -4.24 -16.95 5.47
C LEU A 12 -5.77 -16.97 5.30
N PHE A 13 -6.27 -17.69 4.30
CA PHE A 13 -7.70 -17.78 4.05
C PHE A 13 -8.47 -18.27 5.29
N ASN A 14 -8.05 -19.39 5.88
CA ASN A 14 -8.67 -19.95 7.09
C ASN A 14 -8.55 -19.05 8.32
N HIS A 15 -7.51 -18.22 8.39
CA HIS A 15 -7.30 -17.27 9.48
C HIS A 15 -8.27 -16.10 9.39
N PHE A 16 -8.43 -15.52 8.20
CA PHE A 16 -9.28 -14.35 7.98
C PHE A 16 -10.76 -14.68 7.81
N SER A 17 -11.11 -15.88 7.34
CA SER A 17 -12.50 -16.33 7.19
C SER A 17 -13.27 -16.44 8.51
N LYS A 18 -12.56 -16.36 9.64
CA LYS A 18 -13.13 -16.42 10.99
C LYS A 18 -13.50 -15.04 11.55
N ALA A 19 -13.16 -13.96 10.86
CA ALA A 19 -13.49 -12.61 11.30
C ALA A 19 -14.97 -12.31 11.09
N ASN A 20 -15.65 -11.80 12.12
CA ASN A 20 -17.07 -11.45 12.07
C ASN A 20 -17.32 -9.92 12.01
N SER A 21 -16.26 -9.12 12.01
CA SER A 21 -16.31 -7.65 11.93
C SER A 21 -15.04 -7.07 11.31
N PHE A 22 -15.08 -5.81 10.88
CA PHE A 22 -13.90 -5.12 10.33
C PHE A 22 -12.79 -5.00 11.37
N THR A 23 -13.13 -4.62 12.60
CA THR A 23 -12.16 -4.52 13.69
C THR A 23 -11.50 -5.86 14.01
N GLU A 24 -12.26 -6.96 14.00
CA GLU A 24 -11.69 -8.29 14.18
C GLU A 24 -10.80 -8.68 13.00
N TYR A 25 -11.21 -8.39 11.76
CA TYR A 25 -10.41 -8.62 10.56
C TYR A 25 -9.07 -7.88 10.63
N SER A 26 -9.08 -6.60 11.01
CA SER A 26 -7.86 -5.81 11.20
C SER A 26 -6.95 -6.41 12.28
N LYS A 27 -7.49 -6.75 13.46
CA LYS A 27 -6.72 -7.30 14.59
C LYS A 27 -6.06 -8.65 14.27
N ARG A 28 -6.64 -9.45 13.37
CA ARG A 28 -6.07 -10.73 12.93
C ARG A 28 -4.70 -10.60 12.27
N TRP A 29 -4.34 -9.44 11.71
CA TRP A 29 -3.00 -9.20 11.20
C TRP A 29 -1.93 -9.24 12.29
N ASP A 30 -2.21 -8.65 13.46
CA ASP A 30 -1.31 -8.66 14.61
C ASP A 30 -1.07 -10.09 15.15
N GLU A 31 -2.09 -10.95 15.10
CA GLU A 31 -1.96 -12.35 15.48
C GLU A 31 -0.92 -13.10 14.62
N LEU A 32 -0.85 -12.80 13.33
CA LEU A 32 0.12 -13.44 12.42
C LEU A 32 1.54 -12.95 12.68
N TRP A 33 1.72 -11.66 12.96
CA TRP A 33 3.00 -11.09 13.37
C TRP A 33 3.51 -11.70 14.68
N LYS A 34 2.64 -11.84 15.68
CA LYS A 34 2.98 -12.50 16.96
C LYS A 34 3.39 -13.97 16.78
N GLN A 35 2.87 -14.64 15.75
CA GLN A 35 3.25 -16.01 15.38
C GLN A 35 4.52 -16.08 14.53
N GLY A 36 5.09 -14.94 14.10
CA GLY A 36 6.20 -14.89 13.15
C GLY A 36 5.84 -15.39 11.74
N PHE A 37 4.55 -15.46 11.41
CA PHE A 37 4.08 -15.94 10.11
C PHE A 37 3.86 -14.77 9.15
N CYS A 38 4.90 -14.38 8.40
CA CYS A 38 4.88 -13.21 7.51
C CYS A 38 5.23 -13.56 6.05
N PRO A 39 4.46 -14.41 5.34
CA PRO A 39 4.76 -14.81 3.96
C PRO A 39 4.67 -13.68 2.92
N TRP A 40 4.10 -12.53 3.30
CA TRP A 40 4.07 -11.32 2.48
C TRP A 40 5.38 -10.53 2.55
N ASP A 41 6.16 -10.66 3.61
CA ASP A 41 7.43 -9.95 3.78
C ASP A 41 8.45 -10.40 2.71
N LYS A 42 9.01 -9.42 1.98
CA LYS A 42 10.00 -9.63 0.91
C LYS A 42 11.41 -9.20 1.29
N GLY A 43 11.61 -8.72 2.52
CA GLY A 43 12.92 -8.33 3.03
C GLY A 43 13.54 -7.09 2.38
N SER A 44 12.80 -6.40 1.51
CA SER A 44 13.30 -5.27 0.71
C SER A 44 12.13 -4.39 0.25
N PRO A 45 12.39 -3.13 -0.16
CA PRO A 45 11.38 -2.27 -0.76
C PRO A 45 10.99 -2.82 -2.12
N ASN A 46 9.82 -2.45 -2.62
CA ASN A 46 9.44 -2.87 -3.97
C ASN A 46 10.39 -2.23 -5.01
N PRO A 47 11.03 -3.02 -5.91
CA PRO A 47 11.86 -2.47 -6.99
C PRO A 47 11.15 -1.43 -7.87
N ALA A 48 9.83 -1.57 -8.04
CA ALA A 48 9.02 -0.61 -8.78
C ALA A 48 9.03 0.79 -8.13
N LEU A 49 9.01 0.87 -6.79
CA LEU A 49 9.09 2.14 -6.06
C LEU A 49 10.48 2.76 -6.18
N ILE A 50 11.54 1.94 -6.15
CA ILE A 50 12.92 2.42 -6.35
C ILE A 50 13.05 3.10 -7.71
N ASP A 51 12.58 2.46 -8.77
CA ASP A 51 12.67 2.99 -10.13
C ASP A 51 11.79 4.23 -10.29
N LEU A 52 10.60 4.25 -9.68
CA LEU A 52 9.70 5.41 -9.69
C LEU A 52 10.35 6.66 -9.06
N LEU A 53 10.99 6.50 -7.89
CA LEU A 53 11.67 7.59 -7.16
C LEU A 53 12.93 8.09 -7.87
N THR A 54 13.64 7.21 -8.58
CA THR A 54 14.94 7.54 -9.19
C THR A 54 14.82 8.03 -10.63
N GLU A 55 13.92 7.44 -11.41
CA GLU A 55 13.82 7.68 -12.87
C GLU A 55 12.61 8.53 -13.27
N GLN A 56 11.52 8.52 -12.51
CA GLN A 56 10.25 9.15 -12.89
C GLN A 56 9.84 10.32 -11.97
N LYS A 57 10.81 11.16 -11.63
CA LYS A 57 10.64 12.28 -10.67
C LYS A 57 9.54 13.28 -11.04
N GLY A 58 9.14 13.36 -12.31
CA GLY A 58 8.06 14.24 -12.76
C GLY A 58 6.66 13.81 -12.33
N LEU A 59 6.47 12.53 -11.95
CA LEU A 59 5.16 12.00 -11.56
C LEU A 59 4.85 12.16 -10.07
N LEU A 60 5.89 12.29 -9.24
CA LEU A 60 5.78 12.37 -7.78
C LEU A 60 6.16 13.77 -7.26
N PRO A 61 5.50 14.27 -6.20
CA PRO A 61 5.90 15.51 -5.55
C PRO A 61 7.31 15.38 -5.00
N GLN A 62 8.23 16.25 -5.41
CA GLN A 62 9.65 16.14 -5.04
C GLN A 62 9.93 16.92 -3.74
N PRO A 63 10.40 16.26 -2.66
CA PRO A 63 10.74 16.94 -1.43
C PRO A 63 11.93 17.88 -1.65
N GLN A 64 11.88 19.05 -1.03
CA GLN A 64 12.98 20.02 -1.02
C GLN A 64 13.47 20.23 0.40
N LYS A 65 14.73 20.63 0.57
CA LYS A 65 15.33 20.84 1.90
C LYS A 65 14.54 21.86 2.75
N SER A 66 14.00 22.89 2.12
CA SER A 66 13.18 23.94 2.76
C SER A 66 11.71 23.57 2.94
N ASN A 67 11.23 22.50 2.29
CA ASN A 67 9.85 22.04 2.36
C ASN A 67 9.80 20.51 2.21
N ARG A 68 9.86 19.80 3.34
CA ARG A 68 9.78 18.34 3.34
C ARG A 68 8.34 17.90 3.22
N LEU A 69 8.08 17.19 2.14
CA LEU A 69 6.78 16.60 1.85
C LEU A 69 6.55 15.38 2.74
N LYS A 70 5.30 15.16 3.11
CA LYS A 70 4.92 14.11 4.05
C LYS A 70 4.36 12.91 3.30
N ALA A 71 4.94 11.75 3.55
CA ALA A 71 4.55 10.51 2.90
C ALA A 71 3.90 9.54 3.90
N LEU A 72 2.90 8.78 3.48
CA LEU A 72 2.26 7.72 4.27
C LEU A 72 2.43 6.36 3.58
N VAL A 73 2.80 5.34 4.36
CA VAL A 73 2.74 3.93 3.97
C VAL A 73 1.79 3.21 4.94
N PRO A 74 0.54 2.94 4.54
CA PRO A 74 -0.40 2.20 5.36
C PRO A 74 -0.13 0.69 5.32
N GLY A 75 -0.26 0.02 6.47
CA GLY A 75 0.11 -1.39 6.60
C GLY A 75 1.60 -1.63 6.35
N CYS A 76 2.46 -0.77 6.92
CA CYS A 76 3.87 -0.73 6.54
C CYS A 76 4.67 -1.98 6.92
N GLY A 77 4.16 -2.87 7.77
CA GLY A 77 4.88 -4.04 8.26
C GLY A 77 6.23 -3.65 8.87
N LYS A 78 7.32 -4.22 8.36
CA LYS A 78 8.70 -3.87 8.77
C LYS A 78 9.23 -2.55 8.21
N GLY A 79 8.46 -1.87 7.35
CA GLY A 79 8.73 -0.50 6.95
C GLY A 79 9.88 -0.32 5.96
N TYR A 80 10.13 -1.30 5.08
CA TYR A 80 11.13 -1.19 4.02
C TYR A 80 10.87 0.01 3.10
N ASP A 81 9.62 0.17 2.64
CA ASP A 81 9.22 1.28 1.78
C ASP A 81 9.18 2.61 2.56
N VAL A 82 8.88 2.58 3.86
CA VAL A 82 8.96 3.76 4.75
C VAL A 82 10.39 4.30 4.80
N TYR A 83 11.35 3.41 5.02
CA TYR A 83 12.76 3.79 5.00
C TYR A 83 13.20 4.30 3.62
N LEU A 84 12.77 3.65 2.54
CA LEU A 84 13.12 4.07 1.17
C LEU A 84 12.62 5.50 0.87
N LEU A 85 11.37 5.82 1.22
CA LEU A 85 10.81 7.16 1.04
C LEU A 85 11.53 8.18 1.92
N ALA A 86 11.78 7.86 3.20
CA ALA A 86 12.52 8.75 4.09
C ALA A 86 13.94 9.02 3.56
N ALA A 87 14.59 7.99 3.03
CA ALA A 87 15.87 8.14 2.38
C ALA A 87 15.83 9.04 1.15
N HIS A 88 14.70 9.15 0.45
CA HIS A 88 14.49 10.08 -0.67
C HIS A 88 14.02 11.47 -0.23
N GLY A 89 14.04 11.78 1.07
CA GLY A 89 13.84 13.12 1.61
C GLY A 89 12.42 13.44 2.08
N TYR A 90 11.49 12.49 2.01
CA TYR A 90 10.15 12.64 2.57
C TYR A 90 10.17 12.46 4.09
N ASP A 91 9.40 13.28 4.82
CA ASP A 91 9.06 12.93 6.20
C ASP A 91 7.98 11.84 6.16
N THR A 92 8.36 10.60 6.47
CA THR A 92 7.57 9.42 6.15
C THR A 92 6.95 8.79 7.38
N PHE A 93 5.66 8.48 7.27
CA PHE A 93 4.85 7.88 8.31
C PHE A 93 4.55 6.42 7.93
N GLY A 94 4.98 5.48 8.76
CA GLY A 94 4.59 4.08 8.65
C GLY A 94 3.44 3.79 9.60
N LEU A 95 2.25 3.53 9.07
CA LEU A 95 1.09 3.13 9.86
C LEU A 95 0.97 1.60 9.87
N GLU A 96 0.85 1.01 11.05
CA GLU A 96 0.70 -0.43 11.21
C GLU A 96 -0.10 -0.76 12.48
N ILE A 97 -0.98 -1.76 12.39
CA ILE A 97 -1.82 -2.17 13.51
C ILE A 97 -1.08 -3.07 14.49
N SER A 98 -0.05 -3.80 14.02
CA SER A 98 0.75 -4.67 14.85
C SER A 98 1.94 -3.97 15.49
N GLU A 99 1.93 -3.88 16.83
CA GLU A 99 3.09 -3.41 17.59
C GLU A 99 4.31 -4.33 17.43
N THR A 100 4.10 -5.62 17.18
CA THR A 100 5.18 -6.56 16.87
C THR A 100 5.85 -6.17 15.55
N ALA A 101 5.08 -5.87 14.51
CA ALA A 101 5.62 -5.40 13.24
C ALA A 101 6.38 -4.06 13.37
N LEU A 102 5.84 -3.11 14.13
CA LEU A 102 6.52 -1.84 14.38
C LEU A 102 7.78 -1.97 15.22
N THR A 103 7.83 -2.96 16.13
CA THR A 103 9.08 -3.29 16.84
C THR A 103 10.14 -3.75 15.86
N GLU A 104 9.79 -4.63 14.92
CA GLU A 104 10.69 -5.07 13.84
C GLU A 104 11.09 -3.91 12.92
N ALA A 105 10.16 -3.00 12.59
CA ALA A 105 10.44 -1.83 11.77
C ALA A 105 11.45 -0.87 12.44
N ARG A 106 11.27 -0.58 13.73
CA ARG A 106 12.23 0.21 14.54
C ARG A 106 13.58 -0.48 14.67
N ASN A 107 13.61 -1.82 14.75
CA ASN A 107 14.86 -2.58 14.75
C ASN A 107 15.58 -2.50 13.41
N LEU A 108 14.84 -2.58 12.29
CA LEU A 108 15.38 -2.39 10.95
C LEU A 108 15.98 -0.99 10.80
N GLU A 109 15.25 0.05 11.20
CA GLU A 109 15.70 1.44 11.16
C GLU A 109 17.05 1.64 11.88
N LYS A 110 17.18 1.10 13.10
CA LYS A 110 18.43 1.18 13.89
C LYS A 110 19.60 0.48 13.22
N ASN A 111 19.34 -0.63 12.54
CA ASN A 111 20.37 -1.49 11.95
C ASN A 111 20.56 -1.27 10.45
N VAL A 112 19.89 -0.27 9.85
CA VAL A 112 19.79 -0.13 8.40
C VAL A 112 21.14 0.01 7.71
N LYS A 113 22.13 0.61 8.39
CA LYS A 113 23.52 0.76 7.93
C LYS A 113 24.24 -0.57 7.69
N HIS A 114 23.70 -1.67 8.19
CA HIS A 114 24.23 -3.02 8.04
C HIS A 114 23.39 -3.89 7.08
N THR A 115 22.48 -3.27 6.32
CA THR A 115 21.61 -3.95 5.36
C THR A 115 21.83 -3.41 3.96
N GLU A 116 21.36 -4.14 2.95
CA GLU A 116 21.42 -3.70 1.54
C GLU A 116 20.63 -2.40 1.28
N LEU A 117 19.70 -2.03 2.18
CA LEU A 117 18.93 -0.79 2.12
C LEU A 117 19.81 0.46 2.22
N SER A 118 20.94 0.40 2.95
CA SER A 118 21.85 1.55 3.02
C SER A 118 22.43 1.84 1.64
N GLN A 119 22.88 0.82 0.93
CA GLN A 119 23.49 0.94 -0.40
C GLN A 119 22.53 1.56 -1.43
N MET A 120 21.24 1.24 -1.33
CA MET A 120 20.19 1.82 -2.19
C MET A 120 19.97 3.32 -1.95
N THR A 121 20.46 3.85 -0.83
CA THR A 121 20.13 5.19 -0.33
C THR A 121 21.35 6.06 0.03
N ASP A 122 22.57 5.54 -0.15
CA ASP A 122 23.82 6.18 0.26
C ASP A 122 24.14 7.47 -0.52
N SER A 123 23.59 7.62 -1.73
CA SER A 123 23.76 8.82 -2.55
C SER A 123 22.88 10.01 -2.13
N VAL A 124 21.88 9.78 -1.26
CA VAL A 124 20.93 10.82 -0.85
C VAL A 124 21.39 11.48 0.46
N LYS A 125 21.71 12.77 0.38
CA LYS A 125 22.33 13.53 1.49
C LYS A 125 21.33 14.03 2.53
N ASP A 126 20.12 14.40 2.10
CA ASP A 126 19.10 15.01 2.96
C ASP A 126 17.95 14.03 3.18
N LYS A 127 18.16 13.02 4.03
CA LYS A 127 17.11 12.07 4.44
C LYS A 127 16.05 12.78 5.29
N GLY A 128 14.78 12.42 5.09
CA GLY A 128 13.66 12.85 5.91
C GLY A 128 13.52 12.05 7.19
N ASN A 129 12.59 12.46 8.05
CA ASN A 129 12.28 11.79 9.31
C ASN A 129 11.40 10.57 9.09
N ILE A 130 11.46 9.61 10.00
CA ILE A 130 10.52 8.47 10.04
C ILE A 130 9.67 8.58 11.31
N GLU A 131 8.36 8.42 11.14
CA GLU A 131 7.41 8.31 12.25
C GLU A 131 6.65 6.99 12.16
N TRP A 132 6.72 6.18 13.22
CA TRP A 132 6.03 4.90 13.32
C TRP A 132 4.74 5.07 14.10
N VAL A 133 3.60 4.90 13.42
CA VAL A 133 2.27 5.09 13.97
C VAL A 133 1.63 3.73 14.22
N ALA A 134 1.41 3.40 15.49
CA ALA A 134 0.62 2.22 15.88
C ALA A 134 -0.87 2.58 15.82
N GLY A 135 -1.61 1.96 14.89
CA GLY A 135 -3.03 2.29 14.74
C GLY A 135 -3.75 1.51 13.65
N ASP A 136 -5.08 1.57 13.70
CA ASP A 136 -5.95 1.07 12.64
C ASP A 136 -6.13 2.18 11.58
N PHE A 137 -5.91 1.86 10.30
CA PHE A 137 -6.10 2.78 9.18
C PHE A 137 -7.54 3.31 9.10
N PHE A 138 -8.52 2.51 9.53
CA PHE A 138 -9.93 2.88 9.52
C PHE A 138 -10.34 3.68 10.76
N ASP A 139 -9.51 3.77 11.80
CA ASP A 139 -9.73 4.69 12.91
C ASP A 139 -9.20 6.08 12.55
N ILE A 140 -10.10 7.07 12.56
CA ILE A 140 -9.75 8.45 12.22
C ILE A 140 -8.63 8.98 13.12
N LYS A 141 -8.66 8.59 14.41
CA LYS A 141 -7.72 9.07 15.43
C LYS A 141 -6.28 8.62 15.18
N SER A 142 -6.08 7.50 14.49
CA SER A 142 -4.74 6.98 14.20
C SER A 142 -3.87 7.98 13.43
N LEU A 143 -4.47 8.81 12.58
CA LEU A 143 -3.75 9.72 11.69
C LEU A 143 -4.17 11.19 11.83
N GLU A 144 -5.09 11.53 12.74
CA GLU A 144 -5.66 12.90 12.81
C GLU A 144 -4.62 14.01 13.00
N ASN A 145 -3.52 13.70 13.69
CA ASN A 145 -2.39 14.63 13.94
C ASN A 145 -1.14 14.28 13.14
N ALA A 146 -1.18 13.20 12.34
CA ALA A 146 -0.05 12.80 11.50
C ALA A 146 -0.01 13.64 10.21
N GLY A 147 1.10 13.60 9.47
CA GLY A 147 1.17 14.34 8.21
C GLY A 147 1.00 15.86 8.43
N ASN A 148 0.22 16.49 7.56
CA ASN A 148 -0.17 17.90 7.59
C ASN A 148 -1.60 18.01 8.18
N ASN A 149 -1.76 17.71 9.47
CA ASN A 149 -3.06 17.62 10.16
C ASN A 149 -4.00 16.58 9.51
N GLY A 150 -3.49 15.36 9.35
CA GLY A 150 -4.21 14.22 8.77
C GLY A 150 -4.07 14.08 7.26
N GLN A 151 -3.31 14.94 6.59
CA GLN A 151 -3.11 14.87 5.13
C GLN A 151 -1.66 14.62 4.73
N PHE A 152 -1.47 13.97 3.58
CA PHE A 152 -0.16 13.56 3.08
C PHE A 152 0.03 13.97 1.62
N ASP A 153 1.25 14.42 1.30
CA ASP A 153 1.65 14.79 -0.05
C ASP A 153 1.89 13.56 -0.93
N LEU A 154 2.23 12.43 -0.31
CA LEU A 154 2.39 11.14 -0.98
C LEU A 154 1.76 10.04 -0.12
N ILE A 155 0.97 9.17 -0.73
CA ILE A 155 0.53 7.91 -0.10
C ILE A 155 1.00 6.77 -0.99
N TYR A 156 1.61 5.74 -0.41
CA TYR A 156 2.10 4.58 -1.14
C TYR A 156 1.39 3.31 -0.66
N ASP A 157 0.49 2.77 -1.48
CA ASP A 157 -0.23 1.52 -1.25
C ASP A 157 0.42 0.40 -2.06
N TYR A 158 1.11 -0.51 -1.37
CA TYR A 158 1.53 -1.78 -1.93
C TYR A 158 1.22 -2.90 -0.95
N THR A 159 0.53 -3.93 -1.43
CA THR A 159 0.01 -5.05 -0.63
C THR A 159 -0.96 -4.67 0.49
N PHE A 160 -1.39 -3.41 0.59
CA PHE A 160 -2.34 -2.95 1.60
C PHE A 160 -3.78 -3.18 1.15
N LEU A 161 -4.23 -2.60 0.02
CA LEU A 161 -5.60 -2.84 -0.46
C LEU A 161 -5.90 -4.33 -0.69
N CYS A 162 -4.92 -5.08 -1.19
CA CYS A 162 -5.10 -6.52 -1.48
C CYS A 162 -5.26 -7.37 -0.21
N ALA A 163 -4.80 -6.86 0.93
CA ALA A 163 -4.93 -7.50 2.22
C ALA A 163 -6.34 -7.32 2.82
N LEU A 164 -7.09 -6.31 2.37
CA LEU A 164 -8.42 -5.97 2.87
C LEU A 164 -9.53 -6.85 2.28
N HIS A 165 -10.52 -7.18 3.11
CA HIS A 165 -11.73 -7.84 2.63
C HIS A 165 -12.47 -6.93 1.62
N PRO A 166 -13.10 -7.46 0.56
CA PRO A 166 -13.78 -6.64 -0.45
C PRO A 166 -14.79 -5.62 0.10
N SER A 167 -15.51 -5.96 1.17
CA SER A 167 -16.46 -5.04 1.83
C SER A 167 -15.81 -3.85 2.54
N MET A 168 -14.48 -3.86 2.75
CA MET A 168 -13.74 -2.75 3.36
C MET A 168 -13.22 -1.74 2.33
N ARG A 169 -13.33 -2.04 1.02
CA ARG A 169 -12.70 -1.27 -0.06
C ARG A 169 -13.32 0.11 -0.25
N SER A 170 -14.62 0.26 -0.02
CA SER A 170 -15.30 1.57 -0.05
C SER A 170 -14.79 2.48 1.07
N THR A 171 -14.66 1.95 2.29
CA THR A 171 -14.06 2.68 3.42
C THR A 171 -12.59 3.02 3.14
N TRP A 172 -11.85 2.11 2.51
CA TRP A 172 -10.47 2.36 2.11
C TRP A 172 -10.36 3.51 1.10
N SER A 173 -11.18 3.53 0.03
CA SER A 173 -11.08 4.58 -0.98
C SER A 173 -11.50 5.94 -0.45
N LYS A 174 -12.52 5.97 0.41
CA LYS A 174 -12.88 7.18 1.17
C LYS A 174 -11.70 7.69 1.97
N ARG A 175 -11.10 6.82 2.78
CA ARG A 175 -10.00 7.19 3.67
C ARG A 175 -8.76 7.64 2.90
N MET A 176 -8.40 6.96 1.81
CA MET A 176 -7.31 7.38 0.93
C MET A 176 -7.55 8.79 0.36
N THR A 177 -8.77 9.07 -0.07
CA THR A 177 -9.15 10.38 -0.62
C THR A 177 -9.08 11.49 0.44
N GLU A 178 -9.55 11.21 1.67
CA GLU A 178 -9.48 12.16 2.80
C GLU A 178 -8.05 12.45 3.25
N LEU A 179 -7.21 11.41 3.30
CA LEU A 179 -5.81 11.50 3.72
C LEU A 179 -4.91 12.14 2.66
N LEU A 180 -5.32 12.16 1.39
CA LEU A 180 -4.51 12.73 0.32
C LEU A 180 -4.62 14.26 0.34
N ALA A 181 -3.49 14.95 0.46
CA ALA A 181 -3.45 16.41 0.35
C ALA A 181 -3.93 16.87 -1.03
N PRO A 182 -4.43 18.11 -1.20
CA PRO A 182 -4.98 18.59 -2.47
C PRO A 182 -4.06 18.43 -3.69
N ASN A 183 -2.74 18.63 -3.50
CA ASN A 183 -1.73 18.45 -4.55
C ASN A 183 -0.96 17.13 -4.44
N GLY A 184 -1.42 16.22 -3.57
CA GLY A 184 -0.73 14.98 -3.27
C GLY A 184 -0.84 13.95 -4.40
N ARG A 185 -0.07 12.86 -4.27
CA ARG A 185 -0.19 11.67 -5.13
C ARG A 185 -0.44 10.42 -4.30
N LEU A 186 -1.40 9.61 -4.72
CA LEU A 186 -1.53 8.24 -4.25
C LEU A 186 -0.89 7.34 -5.31
N VAL A 187 0.12 6.57 -4.90
CA VAL A 187 0.76 5.54 -5.73
C VAL A 187 0.25 4.20 -5.27
N CYS A 188 -0.34 3.43 -6.19
CA CYS A 188 -0.75 2.07 -5.97
C CYS A 188 0.11 1.14 -6.82
N ILE A 189 0.79 0.19 -6.19
CA ILE A 189 1.33 -0.97 -6.92
C ILE A 189 0.22 -2.02 -6.95
N GLU A 190 -0.40 -2.15 -8.10
CA GLU A 190 -1.56 -3.00 -8.33
C GLU A 190 -1.12 -4.46 -8.38
N PHE A 191 -1.44 -5.19 -7.30
CA PHE A 191 -1.09 -6.59 -7.14
C PHE A 191 -2.13 -7.28 -6.24
N PRO A 192 -2.49 -8.55 -6.51
CA PRO A 192 -2.27 -9.31 -7.75
C PRO A 192 -3.39 -9.04 -8.79
N THR A 193 -3.00 -8.57 -9.98
CA THR A 193 -3.92 -8.24 -11.10
C THR A 193 -4.45 -9.47 -11.85
N TYR A 194 -3.68 -10.56 -11.85
CA TYR A 194 -3.98 -11.79 -12.58
C TYR A 194 -4.75 -12.84 -11.77
N LYS A 195 -5.00 -12.56 -10.49
CA LYS A 195 -5.57 -13.53 -9.55
C LYS A 195 -7.10 -13.44 -9.58
N PRO A 196 -7.83 -14.53 -9.91
CA PRO A 196 -9.29 -14.49 -9.93
C PRO A 196 -9.88 -14.20 -8.54
N HIS A 197 -10.95 -13.41 -8.50
CA HIS A 197 -11.62 -13.00 -7.26
C HIS A 197 -12.11 -14.20 -6.44
N SER A 198 -12.77 -15.15 -7.11
CA SER A 198 -13.32 -16.41 -6.55
C SER A 198 -12.33 -17.22 -5.70
N THR A 199 -11.03 -16.99 -5.88
CA THR A 199 -9.98 -17.73 -5.18
C THR A 199 -9.71 -17.18 -3.75
N GLY A 200 -10.49 -16.20 -3.27
CA GLY A 200 -10.46 -15.68 -1.90
C GLY A 200 -9.26 -14.78 -1.59
N GLY A 201 -8.99 -14.49 -0.33
CA GLY A 201 -7.80 -13.74 0.10
C GLY A 201 -7.55 -13.87 1.60
N PRO A 202 -6.59 -13.12 2.16
CA PRO A 202 -5.61 -12.26 1.47
C PRO A 202 -4.42 -13.05 0.85
N PRO A 203 -3.74 -12.48 -0.18
CA PRO A 203 -4.17 -11.30 -0.92
C PRO A 203 -5.41 -11.62 -1.77
N TRP A 204 -6.36 -10.70 -1.83
CA TRP A 204 -7.51 -10.74 -2.73
C TRP A 204 -7.09 -10.34 -4.14
N GLY A 205 -7.81 -10.82 -5.16
CA GLY A 205 -7.60 -10.34 -6.53
C GLY A 205 -7.93 -8.85 -6.65
N LEU A 206 -7.06 -8.12 -7.34
CA LEU A 206 -7.16 -6.67 -7.55
C LEU A 206 -6.73 -6.33 -8.98
N SER A 207 -7.67 -6.35 -9.92
CA SER A 207 -7.44 -5.78 -11.24
C SER A 207 -7.44 -4.25 -11.19
N SER A 208 -6.86 -3.60 -12.21
CA SER A 208 -6.79 -2.14 -12.30
C SER A 208 -8.17 -1.48 -12.21
N GLU A 209 -9.20 -2.13 -12.77
CA GLU A 209 -10.57 -1.60 -12.74
C GLU A 209 -11.18 -1.58 -11.34
N VAL A 210 -10.67 -2.39 -10.39
CA VAL A 210 -11.08 -2.29 -9.00
C VAL A 210 -10.60 -0.98 -8.39
N TYR A 211 -9.38 -0.54 -8.72
CA TYR A 211 -8.85 0.74 -8.28
C TYR A 211 -9.64 1.89 -8.90
N GLU A 212 -9.86 1.87 -10.22
CA GLU A 212 -10.69 2.88 -10.92
C GLU A 212 -12.10 2.99 -10.34
N ALA A 213 -12.72 1.85 -10.04
CA ALA A 213 -14.07 1.82 -9.51
C ALA A 213 -14.15 2.48 -8.12
N HIS A 214 -13.26 2.08 -7.20
CA HIS A 214 -13.27 2.52 -5.81
C HIS A 214 -12.70 3.93 -5.62
N LEU A 215 -11.59 4.28 -6.29
CA LEU A 215 -10.97 5.60 -6.16
C LEU A 215 -11.73 6.69 -6.92
N GLY A 216 -12.39 6.35 -8.03
CA GLY A 216 -13.29 7.26 -8.73
C GLY A 216 -14.63 7.49 -8.00
N ARG A 217 -14.99 6.66 -7.00
CA ARG A 217 -16.25 6.74 -6.23
C ARG A 217 -15.98 6.51 -4.74
N PRO A 218 -15.21 7.41 -4.10
CA PRO A 218 -14.67 7.17 -2.78
C PRO A 218 -15.79 7.03 -1.73
N GLY A 219 -15.80 5.89 -1.02
CA GLY A 219 -16.82 5.61 -0.01
C GLY A 219 -18.11 4.98 -0.53
N ARG A 220 -18.30 4.85 -1.85
CA ARG A 220 -19.47 4.17 -2.41
C ARG A 220 -19.32 2.66 -2.24
N GLU A 221 -20.32 2.01 -1.66
CA GLU A 221 -20.39 0.55 -1.63
C GLU A 221 -20.61 0.02 -3.04
N LEU A 222 -19.73 -0.88 -3.49
CA LEU A 222 -19.79 -1.51 -4.80
C LEU A 222 -20.06 -3.00 -4.64
N MET A 223 -20.87 -3.56 -5.54
CA MET A 223 -21.26 -4.96 -5.49
C MET A 223 -20.15 -5.88 -6.03
N TYR A 224 -19.97 -7.02 -5.37
CA TYR A 224 -19.08 -8.09 -5.80
C TYR A 224 -19.88 -9.38 -5.92
N ASP A 225 -19.67 -10.12 -7.00
CA ASP A 225 -20.13 -11.49 -7.17
C ASP A 225 -18.94 -12.48 -7.13
N GLU A 226 -19.20 -13.75 -7.48
CA GLU A 226 -18.15 -14.77 -7.50
C GLU A 226 -17.03 -14.47 -8.51
N SER A 227 -17.34 -13.75 -9.58
CA SER A 227 -16.38 -13.37 -10.63
C SER A 227 -15.56 -12.13 -10.25
N GLY A 228 -16.10 -11.26 -9.39
CA GLY A 228 -15.44 -10.07 -8.90
C GLY A 228 -16.37 -8.88 -8.83
N LEU A 229 -15.82 -7.69 -9.10
CA LEU A 229 -16.61 -6.45 -9.10
C LEU A 229 -17.70 -6.53 -10.19
N VAL A 230 -18.96 -6.31 -9.79
CA VAL A 230 -20.09 -6.16 -10.72
C VAL A 230 -20.01 -4.76 -11.34
N LYS A 231 -19.80 -4.68 -12.65
CA LYS A 231 -19.54 -3.42 -13.37
C LYS A 231 -20.82 -2.76 -13.92
N ASP A 232 -21.92 -3.49 -13.98
CA ASP A 232 -23.20 -2.99 -14.47
C ASP A 232 -23.72 -1.94 -13.48
N ASP A 233 -23.79 -0.68 -13.91
CA ASP A 233 -24.26 0.49 -13.13
C ASP A 233 -23.27 1.17 -12.16
N LEU A 234 -21.96 1.12 -12.47
CA LEU A 234 -21.00 1.97 -11.75
C LEU A 234 -21.29 3.48 -11.95
N GLY A 235 -21.90 3.87 -13.08
CA GLY A 235 -22.07 5.27 -13.48
C GLY A 235 -20.73 5.98 -13.71
N GLU A 236 -20.76 7.30 -13.90
CA GLU A 236 -19.55 8.12 -14.01
C GLU A 236 -18.83 8.24 -12.66
N PRO A 237 -17.49 8.47 -12.64
CA PRO A 237 -16.78 8.86 -11.44
C PRO A 237 -17.39 10.11 -10.77
N GLU A 238 -17.29 10.17 -9.45
CA GLU A 238 -17.75 11.31 -8.65
C GLU A 238 -16.76 12.47 -8.73
N CYS A 239 -17.22 13.71 -8.58
CA CYS A 239 -16.33 14.89 -8.60
C CYS A 239 -15.32 14.91 -7.44
N THR A 240 -15.64 14.21 -6.35
CA THR A 240 -14.77 13.98 -5.20
C THR A 240 -13.82 12.80 -5.39
N GLY A 241 -13.95 12.05 -6.49
CA GLY A 241 -13.10 10.91 -6.79
C GLY A 241 -11.69 11.31 -7.18
N LEU A 242 -10.74 10.44 -6.87
CA LEU A 242 -9.39 10.55 -7.40
C LEU A 242 -9.39 10.08 -8.86
N HIS A 243 -8.65 10.79 -9.70
CA HIS A 243 -8.45 10.41 -11.08
C HIS A 243 -7.04 9.87 -11.30
N GLN A 244 -6.91 8.90 -12.21
CA GLN A 244 -5.63 8.31 -12.56
C GLN A 244 -4.87 9.25 -13.50
N ILE A 245 -3.67 9.66 -13.10
CA ILE A 245 -2.80 10.55 -13.90
C ILE A 245 -1.69 9.79 -14.63
N ALA A 246 -1.40 8.56 -14.21
CA ALA A 246 -0.46 7.67 -14.88
C ALA A 246 -0.82 6.21 -14.57
N HIS A 247 -0.70 5.36 -15.58
CA HIS A 247 -0.87 3.90 -15.46
C HIS A 247 0.11 3.20 -16.39
N PHE A 248 0.99 2.36 -15.83
CA PHE A 248 2.00 1.66 -16.61
C PHE A 248 2.56 0.46 -15.86
N GLN A 249 3.10 -0.52 -16.59
CA GLN A 249 3.83 -1.64 -15.98
C GLN A 249 5.24 -1.17 -15.56
N PRO A 250 5.68 -1.48 -14.33
CA PRO A 250 7.05 -1.19 -13.92
C PRO A 250 8.03 -2.09 -14.67
N LYS A 251 9.27 -1.63 -14.81
CA LYS A 251 10.36 -2.42 -15.40
C LYS A 251 10.65 -3.69 -14.59
N ARG A 252 10.47 -3.59 -13.28
CA ARG A 252 10.70 -4.67 -12.32
C ARG A 252 9.84 -4.49 -11.08
N THR A 253 9.55 -5.61 -10.42
CA THR A 253 8.79 -5.68 -9.15
C THR A 253 9.37 -6.81 -8.30
N HIS A 254 8.72 -7.19 -7.20
CA HIS A 254 9.11 -8.39 -6.46
C HIS A 254 8.85 -9.67 -7.29
N PRO A 255 9.58 -10.77 -7.03
CA PRO A 255 9.45 -12.02 -7.80
C PRO A 255 8.02 -12.58 -7.94
N ILE A 256 7.12 -12.26 -7.00
CA ILE A 256 5.72 -12.71 -7.05
C ILE A 256 4.88 -11.98 -8.10
N GLY A 257 5.31 -10.79 -8.54
CA GLY A 257 4.66 -10.00 -9.59
C GLY A 257 5.11 -10.37 -11.01
N TYR A 258 5.81 -11.49 -11.20
CA TYR A 258 6.21 -11.99 -12.51
C TYR A 258 5.42 -13.25 -12.91
N ASP A 259 5.11 -13.36 -14.19
CA ASP A 259 4.50 -14.55 -14.75
C ASP A 259 5.54 -15.69 -14.96
N LYS A 260 5.13 -16.79 -15.60
CA LYS A 260 6.01 -17.94 -15.88
C LYS A 260 7.06 -17.65 -16.96
N ASN A 261 6.85 -16.63 -17.79
CA ASN A 261 7.74 -16.22 -18.87
C ASN A 261 8.72 -15.12 -18.42
N GLY A 262 8.58 -14.60 -17.19
CA GLY A 262 9.39 -13.52 -16.66
C GLY A 262 8.88 -12.14 -17.04
N GLU A 263 7.62 -12.03 -17.47
CA GLU A 263 6.95 -10.76 -17.74
C GLU A 263 6.36 -10.18 -16.45
N VAL A 264 6.49 -8.88 -16.26
CA VAL A 264 5.91 -8.16 -15.10
C VAL A 264 4.38 -8.13 -15.26
N MET A 265 3.68 -8.52 -14.21
CA MET A 265 2.22 -8.54 -14.14
C MET A 265 1.65 -7.41 -13.26
N ASP A 266 2.47 -6.85 -12.38
CA ASP A 266 2.09 -5.70 -11.55
C ASP A 266 1.94 -4.45 -12.41
N TRP A 267 1.11 -3.52 -11.96
CA TRP A 267 0.96 -2.20 -12.57
C TRP A 267 1.21 -1.11 -11.54
N ILE A 268 1.63 0.07 -11.99
CA ILE A 268 1.64 1.28 -11.18
C ILE A 268 0.47 2.14 -11.61
N GLY A 269 -0.44 2.43 -10.68
CA GLY A 269 -1.45 3.49 -10.81
C GLY A 269 -1.06 4.69 -9.96
N ILE A 270 -1.01 5.88 -10.55
CA ILE A 270 -0.80 7.14 -9.82
C ILE A 270 -2.07 7.97 -9.89
N TRP A 271 -2.57 8.40 -8.74
CA TRP A 271 -3.86 9.04 -8.57
C TRP A 271 -3.73 10.40 -7.90
N ALA A 272 -4.61 11.33 -8.26
CA ALA A 272 -4.64 12.68 -7.71
C ALA A 272 -6.09 13.20 -7.56
N HIS A 273 -6.27 14.21 -6.72
CA HIS A 273 -7.52 14.99 -6.70
C HIS A 273 -7.67 15.74 -8.02
N SER A 274 -8.91 15.88 -8.48
CA SER A 274 -9.25 16.74 -9.63
C SER A 274 -8.84 18.18 -9.37
N VAL A 275 -8.18 18.79 -10.37
CA VAL A 275 -7.68 20.18 -10.32
C VAL A 275 -8.77 21.15 -10.75
#